data_AF-A0A5B6YP48-F1
#
_entry.id   AF-A0A5B6YP48-F1
#
_cell.length_a   1.000
_cell.length_b   1.000
_cell.length_c   1.000
_cell.angle_alpha   90.00
_cell.angle_beta   90.00
_cell.angle_gamma   90.00
#
_symmetry.space_group_name_H-M   'P 1'
#
loop_
_entity.id
_entity.type
_entity.pdbx_description
1 polymer ?
#
loop_
_entity_poly.entity_id
_entity_poly.type
_entity_poly.pdbx_seq_one_letter_code
_entity_poly.pdbx_strand_id
1 'polypeptide(L)'
;GSAKVVEPALDCAFRLYSFGLIRSEIDRAEGNDRPSSSIFRLVEAVCKCGGLGEEVIELAVLKVLLSAVRSPCVLIRGDCLIHIVRTCYNVYLGGLNGTNQICARSVLAQMMIIVFTRVEEDSMLVNFRTVSVAELLELADRNLNEGSSIQFIQNFVNEVVEVNEEVSDLKPSLELRNGNISGSKAGGKGELRDGQSNDGSDLSGGSKIREDGFMLFKNLCKLSMKFSSQEHADDNILLRGKMLSLELIKVIMDNGGQIWRTNERQVIKNLSIVLNLIDHPVTIFD
;
A
#
# COMPACT_ATOMS: atom_id res chain seq x y z
N GLY A 1 -7.20 -26.40 1.79
CA GLY A 1 -8.35 -26.44 2.74
C GLY A 1 -9.62 -26.34 1.92
N SER A 2 -10.77 -26.81 2.42
CA SER A 2 -12.02 -26.66 1.68
C SER A 2 -12.49 -25.20 1.70
N ALA A 3 -12.86 -24.64 0.54
CA ALA A 3 -13.46 -23.31 0.38
C ALA A 3 -14.52 -22.99 1.43
N LYS A 4 -15.37 -23.99 1.72
CA LYS A 4 -16.49 -23.92 2.68
C LYS A 4 -16.10 -23.60 4.11
N VAL A 5 -14.82 -23.74 4.47
CA VAL A 5 -14.29 -23.41 5.80
C VAL A 5 -13.46 -22.13 5.76
N VAL A 6 -12.74 -21.91 4.65
CA VAL A 6 -11.86 -20.74 4.49
C VAL A 6 -12.68 -19.46 4.37
N GLU A 7 -13.75 -19.47 3.60
CA GLU A 7 -14.60 -18.29 3.38
C GLU A 7 -15.23 -17.76 4.68
N PRO A 8 -15.90 -18.57 5.54
CA PRO A 8 -16.39 -18.10 6.83
C PRO A 8 -15.29 -17.57 7.77
N ALA A 9 -14.10 -18.18 7.73
CA ALA A 9 -12.97 -17.72 8.55
C ALA A 9 -12.46 -16.34 8.07
N LEU A 10 -12.42 -16.11 6.76
CA LEU A 10 -12.09 -14.80 6.19
C LEU A 10 -13.16 -13.75 6.49
N ASP A 11 -14.45 -14.09 6.44
CA ASP A 11 -15.52 -13.16 6.85
C ASP A 11 -15.38 -12.75 8.33
N CYS A 12 -15.03 -13.70 9.19
CA CYS A 12 -14.73 -13.41 10.59
C CYS A 12 -13.53 -12.45 10.73
N ALA A 13 -12.43 -12.70 9.99
CA ALA A 13 -11.26 -11.81 9.99
C ALA A 13 -11.61 -10.40 9.49
N PHE A 14 -12.45 -10.29 8.45
CA PHE A 14 -12.95 -9.02 7.94
C PHE A 14 -13.70 -8.24 9.03
N ARG A 15 -14.64 -8.88 9.73
CA ARG A 15 -15.40 -8.23 10.82
C ARG A 15 -14.50 -7.75 11.96
N LEU A 16 -13.49 -8.53 12.32
CA LEU A 16 -12.54 -8.17 13.38
C LEU A 16 -11.80 -6.86 13.07
N TYR A 17 -11.34 -6.68 11.83
CA TYR A 17 -10.71 -5.42 11.40
C TYR A 17 -11.73 -4.30 11.19
N SER A 18 -12.85 -4.60 10.54
CA SER A 18 -13.85 -3.60 10.16
C SER A 18 -14.49 -2.90 11.34
N PHE A 19 -14.72 -3.63 12.43
CA PHE A 19 -15.29 -3.07 13.66
C PHE A 19 -14.24 -2.60 14.67
N GLY A 20 -12.96 -2.55 14.29
CA GLY A 20 -11.88 -2.09 15.17
C GLY A 20 -11.68 -2.96 16.41
N LEU A 21 -12.09 -4.24 16.36
CA LEU A 21 -11.93 -5.20 17.47
C LEU A 21 -10.47 -5.61 17.64
N ILE A 22 -9.68 -5.53 16.56
CA ILE A 22 -8.22 -5.69 16.58
C ILE A 22 -7.59 -4.30 16.76
N ARG A 23 -6.78 -4.16 17.82
CA ARG A 23 -5.97 -2.96 18.10
C ARG A 23 -4.53 -3.38 18.27
N SER A 24 -3.67 -3.05 17.30
CA SER A 24 -2.28 -3.50 17.34
C SER A 24 -1.38 -2.74 16.38
N GLU A 25 -0.12 -2.60 16.78
CA GLU A 25 0.98 -2.43 15.83
C GLU A 25 1.40 -3.82 15.32
N ILE A 26 1.26 -4.05 14.01
CA ILE A 26 1.64 -5.28 13.33
C ILE A 26 3.00 -5.05 12.70
N ASP A 27 4.01 -5.69 13.26
CA ASP A 27 5.36 -5.69 12.72
C ASP A 27 5.85 -7.13 12.51
N ARG A 28 6.70 -7.32 11.51
CA ARG A 28 7.35 -8.62 11.31
C ARG A 28 8.46 -8.72 12.35
N ALA A 29 8.38 -9.70 13.23
CA ALA A 29 9.41 -9.88 14.26
C ALA A 29 10.80 -10.04 13.61
N GLU A 30 11.65 -9.03 13.76
CA GLU A 30 13.06 -9.10 13.39
C GLU A 30 13.83 -9.72 14.57
N GLY A 31 14.20 -11.00 14.43
CA GLY A 31 15.03 -11.73 15.39
C GLY A 31 14.39 -13.03 15.91
N ASN A 32 15.23 -14.03 16.19
CA ASN A 32 14.83 -15.38 16.59
C ASN A 32 14.13 -15.50 17.96
N ASP A 33 14.06 -14.42 18.76
CA ASP A 33 13.68 -14.48 20.17
C ASP A 33 12.31 -13.87 20.52
N ARG A 34 11.52 -13.41 19.55
CA ARG A 34 10.17 -12.90 19.82
C ARG A 34 9.11 -13.69 19.04
N PRO A 35 8.17 -14.37 19.72
CA PRO A 35 7.09 -15.07 19.02
C PRO A 35 6.27 -14.04 18.24
N SER A 36 5.97 -14.35 16.98
CA SER A 36 5.15 -13.49 16.14
C SER A 36 3.78 -13.27 16.78
N SER A 37 3.31 -12.03 16.80
CA SER A 37 1.99 -11.67 17.31
C SER A 37 0.92 -12.56 16.67
N SER A 38 -0.08 -13.00 17.44
CA SER A 38 -1.22 -13.76 16.90
C SER A 38 -1.92 -13.02 15.75
N ILE A 39 -1.89 -11.69 15.79
CA ILE A 39 -2.46 -10.82 14.75
C ILE A 39 -1.58 -10.82 13.50
N PHE A 40 -0.24 -10.82 13.65
CA PHE A 40 0.66 -11.01 12.52
C PHE A 40 0.43 -12.39 11.86
N ARG A 41 0.26 -13.44 12.66
CA ARG A 41 -0.07 -14.79 12.15
C ARG A 41 -1.42 -14.85 11.45
N LEU A 42 -2.41 -14.07 11.91
CA LEU A 42 -3.69 -13.92 11.23
C LEU A 42 -3.50 -13.29 9.85
N VAL A 43 -2.76 -12.18 9.75
CA VAL A 43 -2.43 -11.55 8.45
C VAL A 43 -1.70 -12.54 7.55
N GLU A 44 -0.70 -13.26 8.07
CA GLU A 44 0.06 -14.24 7.30
C GLU A 44 -0.85 -15.38 6.78
N ALA A 45 -1.78 -15.87 7.60
CA ALA A 45 -2.75 -16.89 7.21
C ALA A 45 -3.69 -16.36 6.11
N VAL A 46 -4.19 -15.14 6.23
CA VAL A 46 -5.03 -14.48 5.21
C VAL A 46 -4.24 -14.34 3.90
N CYS A 47 -2.99 -13.89 3.94
CA CYS A 47 -2.14 -13.77 2.76
C CYS A 47 -1.91 -15.11 2.06
N LYS A 48 -1.70 -16.20 2.83
CA LYS A 48 -1.56 -17.56 2.29
C LYS A 48 -2.82 -18.05 1.57
N CYS A 49 -4.01 -17.63 2.01
CA CYS A 49 -5.26 -17.98 1.34
C CYS A 49 -5.37 -17.40 -0.08
N GLY A 50 -4.70 -16.29 -0.38
CA GLY A 50 -4.70 -15.69 -1.72
C GLY A 50 -4.02 -16.55 -2.79
N GLY A 51 -3.18 -17.52 -2.39
CA GLY A 51 -2.52 -18.46 -3.30
C GLY A 51 -3.31 -19.74 -3.60
N LEU A 52 -4.55 -19.86 -3.11
CA LEU A 52 -5.37 -21.07 -3.30
C LEU A 52 -6.00 -21.16 -4.70
N GLY A 53 -6.05 -20.06 -5.47
CA GLY A 53 -6.54 -20.04 -6.84
C GLY A 53 -8.06 -20.18 -6.99
N GLU A 54 -8.82 -19.94 -5.91
CA GLU A 54 -10.29 -19.89 -5.94
C GLU A 54 -10.77 -18.44 -5.89
N GLU A 55 -11.58 -18.05 -6.87
CA GLU A 55 -11.98 -16.64 -7.09
C GLU A 55 -12.72 -16.02 -5.89
N VAL A 56 -13.59 -16.80 -5.23
CA VAL A 56 -14.34 -16.35 -4.05
C VAL A 56 -13.39 -16.10 -2.86
N ILE A 57 -12.37 -16.95 -2.71
CA ILE A 57 -11.36 -16.80 -1.66
C ILE A 57 -10.50 -15.56 -1.95
N GLU A 58 -10.10 -15.35 -3.21
CA GLU A 58 -9.34 -14.16 -3.62
C GLU A 58 -10.07 -12.86 -3.26
N LEU A 59 -11.36 -12.74 -3.61
CA LEU A 59 -12.18 -11.59 -3.24
C LEU A 59 -12.29 -11.42 -1.72
N ALA A 60 -12.49 -12.50 -0.97
CA ALA A 60 -12.52 -12.46 0.49
C ALA A 60 -11.18 -12.01 1.09
N VAL A 61 -10.05 -12.46 0.55
CA VAL A 61 -8.70 -12.02 0.96
C VAL A 61 -8.51 -10.53 0.70
N LEU A 62 -8.86 -10.04 -0.49
CA LEU A 62 -8.79 -8.61 -0.82
C LEU A 62 -9.61 -7.77 0.17
N LYS A 63 -10.80 -8.24 0.53
CA LYS A 63 -11.71 -7.57 1.48
C LYS A 63 -11.11 -7.47 2.87
N VAL A 64 -10.58 -8.58 3.40
CA VAL A 64 -9.94 -8.63 4.72
C VAL A 64 -8.71 -7.71 4.75
N LEU A 65 -7.84 -7.80 3.74
CA LEU A 65 -6.63 -7.00 3.70
C LEU A 65 -6.91 -5.50 3.58
N LEU A 66 -7.90 -5.10 2.77
CA LEU A 66 -8.33 -3.71 2.70
C LEU A 66 -8.89 -3.24 4.05
N SER A 67 -9.69 -4.06 4.74
CA SER A 67 -10.22 -3.70 6.05
C SER A 67 -9.13 -3.52 7.11
N ALA A 68 -8.08 -4.35 7.07
CA ALA A 68 -6.93 -4.22 7.96
C ALA A 68 -6.16 -2.91 7.72
N VAL A 69 -5.90 -2.56 6.44
CA VAL A 69 -5.24 -1.30 6.07
C VAL A 69 -6.12 -0.09 6.41
N ARG A 70 -7.44 -0.19 6.20
CA ARG A 70 -8.40 0.89 6.49
C ARG A 70 -8.50 1.19 7.98
N SER A 71 -8.44 0.18 8.84
CA SER A 71 -8.66 0.35 10.27
C SER A 71 -7.71 1.39 10.88
N PRO A 72 -8.19 2.45 11.57
CA PRO A 72 -7.34 3.41 12.29
C PRO A 72 -6.71 2.78 13.55
N CYS A 73 -7.22 1.64 13.99
CA CYS A 73 -6.77 0.91 15.17
C CYS A 73 -5.58 -0.02 14.92
N VAL A 74 -5.20 -0.22 13.66
CA VAL A 74 -4.18 -1.20 13.25
C VAL A 74 -3.08 -0.51 12.46
N LEU A 75 -1.90 -0.35 13.06
CA LEU A 75 -0.72 0.18 12.39
C LEU A 75 0.09 -0.98 11.80
N ILE A 76 0.17 -1.07 10.48
CA ILE A 76 0.90 -2.14 9.76
C ILE A 76 2.27 -1.60 9.34
N ARG A 77 3.34 -2.19 9.88
CA ARG A 77 4.72 -1.73 9.72
C ARG A 77 5.45 -2.43 8.56
N GLY A 78 6.37 -1.70 7.94
CA GLY A 78 7.43 -2.18 7.05
C GLY A 78 7.09 -3.34 6.12
N ASP A 79 7.85 -4.43 6.25
CA ASP A 79 7.73 -5.62 5.41
C ASP A 79 6.33 -6.25 5.44
N CYS A 80 5.60 -6.12 6.55
CA CYS A 80 4.24 -6.63 6.65
C CYS A 80 3.29 -5.88 5.72
N LEU A 81 3.40 -4.54 5.66
CA LEU A 81 2.62 -3.72 4.74
C LEU A 81 2.95 -4.07 3.29
N ILE A 82 4.24 -4.22 2.98
CA ILE A 82 4.70 -4.64 1.65
C ILE A 82 4.15 -6.03 1.28
N HIS A 83 4.11 -6.96 2.24
CA HIS A 83 3.58 -8.31 2.02
C HIS A 83 2.09 -8.32 1.72
N ILE A 84 1.30 -7.50 2.44
CA ILE A 84 -0.13 -7.31 2.17
C ILE A 84 -0.36 -6.78 0.75
N VAL A 85 0.33 -5.69 0.40
CA VAL A 85 0.22 -5.09 -0.94
C VAL A 85 0.64 -6.09 -2.02
N ARG A 86 1.73 -6.83 -1.80
CA ARG A 86 2.18 -7.88 -2.73
C ARG A 86 1.17 -9.01 -2.88
N THR A 87 0.45 -9.37 -1.82
CA THR A 87 -0.61 -10.39 -1.89
C THR A 87 -1.73 -9.93 -2.81
N CYS A 88 -2.26 -8.72 -2.63
CA CYS A 88 -3.28 -8.15 -3.51
C CYS A 88 -2.76 -7.99 -4.96
N TYR A 89 -1.50 -7.61 -5.12
CA TYR A 89 -0.85 -7.50 -6.42
C TYR A 89 -0.73 -8.87 -7.13
N ASN A 90 -0.44 -9.94 -6.39
CA ASN A 90 -0.41 -11.29 -6.95
C ASN A 90 -1.80 -11.79 -7.34
N VAL A 91 -2.85 -11.44 -6.59
CA VAL A 91 -4.24 -11.72 -6.99
C VAL A 91 -4.56 -11.01 -8.31
N TYR A 92 -4.11 -9.76 -8.48
CA TYR A 92 -4.25 -9.09 -9.77
C TYR A 92 -3.52 -9.85 -10.89
N LEU A 93 -2.23 -10.19 -10.70
CA LEU A 93 -1.43 -10.84 -11.74
C LEU A 93 -1.93 -12.24 -12.10
N GLY A 94 -2.30 -13.03 -11.10
CA GLY A 94 -2.77 -14.41 -11.27
C GLY A 94 -4.25 -14.55 -11.58
N GLY A 95 -5.05 -13.49 -11.40
CA GLY A 95 -6.49 -13.51 -11.58
C GLY A 95 -6.88 -13.97 -12.99
N LEU A 96 -7.71 -15.00 -13.08
CA LEU A 96 -8.12 -15.63 -14.35
C LEU A 96 -9.29 -14.91 -15.04
N ASN A 97 -10.10 -14.17 -14.27
CA ASN A 97 -11.23 -13.38 -14.78
C ASN A 97 -11.01 -11.87 -14.62
N GLY A 98 -11.67 -11.06 -15.45
CA GLY A 98 -11.50 -9.62 -15.42
C GLY A 98 -11.99 -8.96 -14.12
N THR A 99 -13.04 -9.49 -13.49
CA THR A 99 -13.64 -8.94 -12.27
C THR A 99 -12.67 -8.94 -11.09
N ASN A 100 -11.99 -10.06 -10.81
CA ASN A 100 -11.01 -10.18 -9.72
C ASN A 100 -9.79 -9.30 -9.98
N GLN A 101 -9.37 -9.18 -11.24
CA GLN A 101 -8.29 -8.28 -11.61
C GLN A 101 -8.66 -6.82 -11.34
N ILE A 102 -9.82 -6.37 -11.82
CA ILE A 102 -10.30 -5.00 -11.57
C ILE A 102 -10.51 -4.76 -10.07
N CYS A 103 -10.99 -5.76 -9.34
CA CYS A 103 -11.19 -5.69 -7.89
C CYS A 103 -9.86 -5.52 -7.15
N ALA A 104 -8.88 -6.38 -7.43
CA ALA A 104 -7.54 -6.31 -6.86
C ALA A 104 -6.86 -4.97 -7.15
N ARG A 105 -6.97 -4.48 -8.41
CA ARG A 105 -6.49 -3.17 -8.83
C ARG A 105 -7.16 -2.04 -8.02
N SER A 106 -8.47 -2.07 -7.87
CA SER A 106 -9.23 -1.05 -7.11
C SER A 106 -8.87 -1.06 -5.63
N VAL A 107 -8.73 -2.25 -5.04
CA VAL A 107 -8.31 -2.44 -3.65
C VAL A 107 -6.90 -1.90 -3.43
N LEU A 108 -5.96 -2.19 -4.33
CA LEU A 108 -4.60 -1.64 -4.26
C LEU A 108 -4.59 -0.11 -4.36
N ALA A 109 -5.36 0.46 -5.29
CA ALA A 109 -5.49 1.92 -5.40
C ALA A 109 -6.06 2.53 -4.12
N GLN A 110 -7.10 1.93 -3.54
CA GLN A 110 -7.68 2.37 -2.27
C GLN A 110 -6.67 2.28 -1.11
N MET A 111 -5.89 1.19 -1.04
CA MET A 111 -4.80 1.06 -0.05
C MET A 111 -3.77 2.17 -0.20
N MET A 112 -3.39 2.53 -1.44
CA MET A 112 -2.45 3.63 -1.68
C MET A 112 -3.02 4.96 -1.18
N ILE A 113 -4.28 5.26 -1.50
CA ILE A 113 -4.92 6.50 -1.01
C ILE A 113 -4.88 6.52 0.53
N ILE A 114 -5.31 5.46 1.21
CA ILE A 114 -5.32 5.39 2.68
C ILE A 114 -3.91 5.59 3.24
N VAL A 115 -2.93 4.80 2.80
CA VAL A 115 -1.57 4.84 3.35
C VAL A 115 -0.94 6.21 3.13
N PHE A 116 -1.06 6.78 1.93
CA PHE A 116 -0.37 8.03 1.62
C PHE A 116 -1.08 9.26 2.19
N THR A 117 -2.41 9.25 2.39
CA THR A 117 -3.06 10.27 3.21
C THR A 117 -2.56 10.23 4.67
N ARG A 118 -2.35 9.03 5.24
CA ARG A 118 -1.77 8.88 6.59
C ARG A 118 -0.33 9.36 6.67
N VAL A 119 0.47 9.12 5.64
CA VAL A 119 1.88 9.59 5.55
C VAL A 119 1.95 11.11 5.56
N GLU A 120 1.01 11.76 4.87
CA GLU A 120 0.95 13.23 4.79
C GLU A 120 0.54 13.85 6.11
N GLU A 121 -0.60 13.43 6.65
CA GLU A 121 -1.11 13.93 7.93
C GLU A 121 -0.33 13.40 9.14
N ASP A 122 0.55 12.43 8.92
CA ASP A 122 1.28 11.70 9.97
C ASP A 122 0.36 11.17 11.08
N SER A 123 -0.78 10.63 10.67
CA SER A 123 -1.87 10.21 11.56
C SER A 123 -2.51 8.94 11.04
N MET A 124 -2.97 8.07 11.95
CA MET A 124 -3.80 6.91 11.58
C MET A 124 -5.26 7.29 11.36
N LEU A 125 -5.71 8.37 11.99
CA LEU A 125 -7.06 8.90 11.91
C LEU A 125 -7.07 10.03 10.88
N VAL A 126 -7.38 9.67 9.65
CA VAL A 126 -7.42 10.60 8.51
C VAL A 126 -8.67 10.37 7.69
N ASN A 127 -9.13 11.42 7.02
CA ASN A 127 -10.21 11.33 6.05
C ASN A 127 -9.59 11.12 4.67
N PHE A 128 -9.93 10.00 4.04
CA PHE A 128 -9.51 9.67 2.68
C PHE A 128 -10.73 9.50 1.80
N ARG A 129 -10.57 9.77 0.50
CA ARG A 129 -11.63 9.53 -0.49
C ARG A 129 -11.68 8.06 -0.89
N THR A 130 -12.88 7.62 -1.25
CA THR A 130 -13.06 6.33 -1.94
C THR A 130 -12.63 6.46 -3.41
N VAL A 131 -11.97 5.44 -3.94
CA VAL A 131 -11.62 5.37 -5.36
C VAL A 131 -12.87 5.15 -6.22
N SER A 132 -12.91 5.83 -7.37
CA SER A 132 -13.90 5.57 -8.43
C SER A 132 -13.35 4.48 -9.35
N VAL A 133 -14.00 3.32 -9.39
CA VAL A 133 -13.59 2.20 -10.24
C VAL A 133 -13.69 2.59 -11.72
N ALA A 134 -14.69 3.40 -12.09
CA ALA A 134 -14.85 3.89 -13.46
C ALA A 134 -13.66 4.76 -13.90
N GLU A 135 -13.27 5.77 -13.10
CA GLU A 135 -12.11 6.62 -13.40
C GLU A 135 -10.81 5.80 -13.46
N LEU A 136 -10.68 4.82 -12.57
CA LEU A 136 -9.51 3.94 -12.53
C LEU A 136 -9.41 3.06 -13.78
N LEU A 137 -10.52 2.66 -14.37
CA LEU A 137 -10.58 1.85 -15.59
C LEU A 137 -10.52 2.66 -16.88
N GLU A 138 -10.92 3.93 -16.88
CA GLU A 138 -10.65 4.81 -18.02
C GLU A 138 -9.14 4.96 -18.27
N LEU A 139 -8.32 4.74 -17.24
CA LEU A 139 -6.86 4.69 -17.31
C LEU A 139 -6.31 3.31 -17.73
N ALA A 140 -7.14 2.26 -17.76
CA ALA A 140 -6.78 0.88 -18.12
C ALA A 140 -7.21 0.56 -19.56
N ASP A 141 -6.41 -0.23 -20.29
CA ASP A 141 -6.80 -0.69 -21.63
C ASP A 141 -8.15 -1.44 -21.64
N ARG A 142 -8.92 -1.24 -22.73
CA ARG A 142 -10.35 -1.56 -22.91
C ARG A 142 -10.77 -3.04 -22.82
N ASN A 143 -9.89 -3.93 -22.39
CA ASN A 143 -10.11 -5.38 -22.41
C ASN A 143 -10.88 -5.93 -21.18
N LEU A 144 -11.24 -5.08 -20.20
CA LEU A 144 -11.89 -5.51 -18.95
C LEU A 144 -13.25 -4.84 -18.69
N ASN A 145 -13.76 -4.04 -19.62
CA ASN A 145 -14.95 -3.20 -19.41
C ASN A 145 -16.27 -3.99 -19.59
N GLU A 146 -16.60 -4.81 -18.60
CA GLU A 146 -17.98 -5.28 -18.40
C GLU A 146 -18.67 -4.35 -17.39
N GLY A 147 -19.63 -3.54 -17.83
CA GLY A 147 -20.27 -2.52 -16.97
C GLY A 147 -20.89 -3.06 -15.66
N SER A 148 -21.28 -4.34 -15.62
CA SER A 148 -21.73 -5.04 -14.41
C SER A 148 -20.61 -5.23 -13.38
N SER A 149 -19.39 -5.53 -13.83
CA SER A 149 -18.22 -5.69 -12.97
C SER A 149 -17.83 -4.39 -12.28
N ILE A 150 -17.97 -3.24 -12.96
CA ILE A 150 -17.63 -1.93 -12.38
C ILE A 150 -18.49 -1.60 -11.17
N GLN A 151 -19.82 -1.76 -11.28
CA GLN A 151 -20.75 -1.51 -10.18
C GLN A 151 -20.52 -2.47 -9.01
N PHE A 152 -20.35 -3.76 -9.31
CA PHE A 152 -20.05 -4.77 -8.29
C PHE A 152 -18.80 -4.40 -7.48
N ILE A 153 -17.72 -3.99 -8.16
CA ILE A 153 -16.45 -3.68 -7.52
C ILE A 153 -16.52 -2.35 -6.77
N GLN A 154 -17.25 -1.36 -7.28
CA GLN A 154 -17.48 -0.12 -6.55
C GLN A 154 -18.22 -0.40 -5.23
N ASN A 155 -19.26 -1.24 -5.27
CA ASN A 155 -19.98 -1.66 -4.07
C ASN A 155 -19.07 -2.43 -3.11
N PHE A 156 -18.20 -3.30 -3.63
CA PHE A 156 -17.21 -4.02 -2.82
C PHE A 156 -16.26 -3.07 -2.07
N VAL A 157 -15.72 -2.05 -2.74
CA VAL A 157 -14.84 -1.07 -2.09
C VAL A 157 -15.61 -0.22 -1.09
N ASN A 158 -16.80 0.26 -1.45
CA ASN A 158 -17.67 1.04 -0.58
C ASN A 158 -18.03 0.26 0.69
N GLU A 159 -18.36 -1.04 0.56
CA GLU A 159 -18.65 -1.89 1.70
C GLU A 159 -17.49 -1.92 2.70
N VAL A 160 -16.24 -1.93 2.25
CA VAL A 160 -15.11 -1.90 3.18
C VAL A 160 -14.88 -0.51 3.75
N VAL A 161 -14.97 0.54 2.92
CA VAL A 161 -14.62 1.92 3.26
C VAL A 161 -15.66 2.60 4.14
N GLU A 162 -16.95 2.37 3.88
CA GLU A 162 -18.09 3.03 4.54
C GLU A 162 -18.58 2.28 5.79
N VAL A 163 -17.98 1.13 6.15
CA VAL A 163 -18.34 0.46 7.41
C VAL A 163 -18.01 1.35 8.59
N ASN A 164 -19.08 1.88 9.18
CA ASN A 164 -19.04 2.65 10.41
C ASN A 164 -18.56 1.76 11.56
N GLU A 165 -17.60 2.26 12.34
CA GLU A 165 -17.23 1.67 13.62
C GLU A 165 -18.39 1.93 14.61
N GLU A 166 -19.45 1.11 14.57
CA GLU A 166 -20.62 1.20 15.47
C GLU A 166 -20.29 0.84 16.94
N VAL A 167 -19.03 0.93 17.36
CA VAL A 167 -18.64 0.83 18.78
C VAL A 167 -18.33 2.23 19.29
N SER A 168 -19.38 2.95 19.65
CA SER A 168 -19.31 4.17 20.46
C SER A 168 -18.54 3.93 21.76
N ASP A 169 -17.81 4.97 22.20
CA ASP A 169 -17.26 5.21 23.54
C ASP A 169 -15.92 4.60 23.99
N LEU A 170 -15.04 4.18 23.06
CA LEU A 170 -13.62 4.04 23.41
C LEU A 170 -12.77 4.90 22.47
N LYS A 171 -12.42 6.12 22.95
CA LYS A 171 -11.34 6.93 22.35
C LYS A 171 -10.18 6.01 21.96
N PRO A 172 -9.57 6.17 20.76
CA PRO A 172 -8.37 5.43 20.40
C PRO A 172 -7.27 5.77 21.41
N SER A 173 -7.11 4.94 22.44
CA SER A 173 -6.03 5.05 23.42
C SER A 173 -4.80 4.34 22.84
N LEU A 174 -4.42 4.75 21.64
CA LEU A 174 -3.06 4.62 21.15
C LEU A 174 -2.52 6.06 21.15
N GLU A 175 -2.13 6.55 22.33
CA GLU A 175 -1.34 7.79 22.42
C GLU A 175 0.03 7.53 21.79
N LEU A 176 0.12 7.64 20.47
CA LEU A 176 1.37 7.95 19.77
C LEU A 176 1.65 9.45 20.00
N ARG A 177 2.08 9.78 21.22
CA ARG A 177 2.53 11.12 21.61
C ARG A 177 3.85 11.42 20.91
N ASN A 178 3.80 12.06 19.75
CA ASN A 178 4.98 12.73 19.20
C ASN A 178 5.13 14.09 19.90
N GLY A 179 5.82 14.09 21.04
CA GLY A 179 6.28 15.30 21.67
C GLY A 179 7.48 15.87 20.91
N ASN A 180 7.39 17.12 20.45
CA ASN A 180 8.27 18.17 20.95
C ASN A 180 7.90 19.54 20.38
N ILE A 181 7.28 20.34 21.25
CA ILE A 181 7.41 21.80 21.24
C ILE A 181 8.77 22.10 21.88
N SER A 182 9.68 22.75 21.17
CA SER A 182 10.72 23.56 21.83
C SER A 182 10.93 24.85 21.04
N GLY A 183 10.44 25.93 21.63
CA GLY A 183 10.72 27.29 21.19
C GLY A 183 12.19 27.68 21.38
N SER A 184 12.60 28.61 20.51
CA SER A 184 13.61 29.66 20.67
C SER A 184 14.86 29.38 21.53
N LYS A 185 16.03 29.47 20.87
CA LYS A 185 17.10 30.38 21.31
C LYS A 185 17.99 30.81 20.13
N ALA A 186 18.36 32.08 20.20
CA ALA A 186 19.11 32.84 19.22
C ALA A 186 20.64 32.64 19.32
N GLY A 187 21.33 32.95 18.21
CA GLY A 187 22.64 33.61 18.22
C GLY A 187 23.84 32.77 17.77
N GLY A 188 24.60 33.29 16.81
CA GLY A 188 26.02 32.97 16.63
C GLY A 188 26.50 32.78 15.20
N LYS A 189 27.29 33.75 14.71
CA LYS A 189 28.04 33.77 13.45
C LYS A 189 29.10 32.65 13.34
N GLY A 190 29.50 32.30 12.11
CA GLY A 190 30.93 32.03 11.82
C GLY A 190 31.26 30.88 10.88
N GLU A 191 31.59 31.25 9.64
CA GLU A 191 32.70 30.74 8.82
C GLU A 191 32.64 29.39 8.07
N LEU A 192 33.03 29.51 6.79
CA LEU A 192 33.26 28.48 5.78
C LEU A 192 34.51 27.66 6.10
N ARG A 193 34.44 26.35 5.87
CA ARG A 193 35.61 25.56 5.45
C ARG A 193 35.18 24.30 4.70
N ASP A 194 35.63 24.25 3.46
CA ASP A 194 35.47 23.17 2.49
C ASP A 194 36.40 22.00 2.87
N GLY A 195 35.84 20.79 2.84
CA GLY A 195 36.49 19.56 3.31
C GLY A 195 35.57 18.36 3.06
N GLN A 196 36.01 17.48 2.18
CA GLN A 196 35.30 16.31 1.66
C GLN A 196 34.86 15.29 2.73
N SER A 197 33.87 14.49 2.33
CA SER A 197 33.35 13.25 2.92
C SER A 197 32.42 13.37 4.14
N ASN A 198 31.12 13.19 3.92
CA ASN A 198 30.38 12.05 4.49
C ASN A 198 29.03 11.87 3.77
N ASP A 199 28.84 10.71 3.17
CA ASP A 199 27.53 10.24 2.70
C ASP A 199 26.72 9.82 3.94
N GLY A 200 25.57 10.46 4.18
CA GLY A 200 24.67 10.11 5.28
C GLY A 200 24.70 11.04 6.50
N SER A 201 23.88 12.09 6.46
CA SER A 201 23.39 12.86 7.62
C SER A 201 22.27 13.77 7.11
N ASP A 202 21.06 13.90 7.63
CA ASP A 202 20.37 13.34 8.78
C ASP A 202 18.87 13.58 8.50
N LEU A 203 18.06 12.53 8.50
CA LEU A 203 16.62 12.63 8.78
C LEU A 203 16.25 11.53 9.79
N SER A 204 17.08 11.39 10.84
CA SER A 204 16.81 10.53 12.00
C SER A 204 15.81 11.23 12.93
N GLY A 205 14.58 11.38 12.42
CA GLY A 205 13.43 12.01 13.08
C GLY A 205 12.11 11.79 12.33
N GLY A 206 12.05 10.78 11.45
CA GLY A 206 10.85 10.40 10.72
C GLY A 206 9.85 9.65 11.61
N SER A 207 8.56 9.88 11.41
CA SER A 207 7.53 9.07 12.04
C SER A 207 7.46 7.67 11.42
N LYS A 208 7.04 6.69 12.22
CA LYS A 208 6.84 5.29 11.77
C LYS A 208 5.96 5.22 10.52
N ILE A 209 4.87 6.00 10.48
CA ILE A 209 3.91 6.03 9.36
C ILE A 209 4.60 6.47 8.07
N ARG A 210 5.40 7.55 8.14
CA ARG A 210 6.13 8.07 6.97
C ARG A 210 7.18 7.07 6.50
N GLU A 211 7.93 6.48 7.43
CA GLU A 211 8.93 5.45 7.13
C GLU A 211 8.32 4.27 6.36
N ASP A 212 7.19 3.74 6.83
CA ASP A 212 6.46 2.65 6.19
C ASP A 212 5.96 3.03 4.79
N GLY A 213 5.43 4.25 4.64
CA GLY A 213 5.02 4.80 3.34
C GLY A 213 6.17 4.92 2.34
N PHE A 214 7.33 5.41 2.77
CA PHE A 214 8.52 5.49 1.91
C PHE A 214 9.04 4.12 1.50
N MET A 215 9.04 3.14 2.41
CA MET A 215 9.39 1.76 2.09
C MET A 215 8.45 1.16 1.03
N LEU A 216 7.14 1.38 1.19
CA LEU A 216 6.14 0.94 0.22
C LEU A 216 6.32 1.59 -1.15
N PHE A 217 6.50 2.92 -1.20
CA PHE A 217 6.74 3.64 -2.46
C PHE A 217 7.99 3.12 -3.18
N LYS A 218 9.10 2.96 -2.45
CA LYS A 218 10.34 2.39 -2.98
C LYS A 218 10.12 0.98 -3.53
N ASN A 219 9.27 0.17 -2.90
CA ASN A 219 8.91 -1.15 -3.41
C ASN A 219 8.17 -1.06 -4.74
N LEU A 220 7.19 -0.16 -4.87
CA LEU A 220 6.43 0.06 -6.10
C LEU A 220 7.32 0.55 -7.26
N CYS A 221 8.22 1.51 -7.00
CA CYS A 221 9.18 1.96 -8.02
C CYS A 221 10.10 0.82 -8.49
N LYS A 222 10.54 -0.06 -7.57
CA LYS A 222 11.32 -1.24 -7.96
C LYS A 222 10.50 -2.22 -8.82
N LEU A 223 9.22 -2.40 -8.52
CA LEU A 223 8.33 -3.26 -9.31
C LEU A 223 8.09 -2.70 -10.71
N SER A 224 7.96 -1.38 -10.87
CA SER A 224 7.81 -0.76 -12.19
C SER A 224 9.08 -0.87 -13.06
N MET A 225 10.25 -1.00 -12.43
CA MET A 225 11.55 -1.03 -13.11
C MET A 225 12.09 -2.43 -13.46
N LYS A 226 11.44 -3.53 -13.06
CA LYS A 226 11.96 -4.88 -13.36
C LYS A 226 11.94 -5.17 -14.88
N PHE A 227 13.08 -5.11 -15.57
CA PHE A 227 13.18 -5.46 -17.00
C PHE A 227 13.06 -6.97 -17.23
N SER A 228 12.38 -7.35 -18.32
CA SER A 228 12.39 -8.73 -18.82
C SER A 228 13.71 -8.94 -19.57
N SER A 229 14.36 -10.06 -19.32
CA SER A 229 15.34 -10.60 -20.26
C SER A 229 14.50 -11.28 -21.34
N GLN A 230 14.76 -10.93 -22.59
CA GLN A 230 13.93 -11.25 -23.75
C GLN A 230 13.57 -12.75 -23.86
N GLU A 231 12.31 -13.00 -24.27
CA GLU A 231 11.67 -14.27 -24.66
C GLU A 231 10.96 -15.05 -23.53
N HIS A 232 9.63 -14.89 -23.40
CA HIS A 232 8.57 -15.93 -23.17
C HIS A 232 7.26 -15.30 -22.62
N ALA A 233 6.17 -16.08 -22.49
CA ALA A 233 4.83 -15.65 -22.03
C ALA A 233 4.79 -14.88 -20.70
N ASP A 234 5.85 -14.97 -19.90
CA ASP A 234 6.10 -14.17 -18.70
C ASP A 234 6.17 -12.66 -18.99
N ASP A 235 6.42 -12.26 -20.24
CA ASP A 235 6.45 -10.86 -20.69
C ASP A 235 5.10 -10.16 -20.51
N ASN A 236 3.99 -10.86 -20.77
CA ASN A 236 2.65 -10.27 -20.62
C ASN A 236 2.28 -10.05 -19.14
N ILE A 237 2.61 -11.01 -18.27
CA ILE A 237 2.38 -10.89 -16.82
C ILE A 237 3.29 -9.79 -16.25
N LEU A 238 4.55 -9.74 -16.70
CA LEU A 238 5.49 -8.71 -16.29
C LEU A 238 5.06 -7.31 -16.74
N LEU A 239 4.66 -7.15 -18.01
CA LEU A 239 4.17 -5.88 -18.55
C LEU A 239 2.93 -5.41 -17.79
N ARG A 240 2.00 -6.34 -17.53
CA ARG A 240 0.80 -6.08 -16.76
C ARG A 240 1.12 -5.64 -15.33
N GLY A 241 2.10 -6.27 -14.69
CA GLY A 241 2.59 -5.83 -13.39
C GLY A 241 3.23 -4.44 -13.41
N LYS A 242 4.05 -4.14 -14.44
CA LYS A 242 4.63 -2.81 -14.61
C LYS A 242 3.56 -1.73 -14.73
N MET A 243 2.58 -1.95 -15.61
CA MET A 243 1.46 -1.05 -15.82
C MET A 243 0.75 -0.76 -14.49
N LEU A 244 0.38 -1.80 -13.75
CA LEU A 244 -0.24 -1.62 -12.43
C LEU A 244 0.67 -0.85 -11.46
N SER A 245 1.97 -1.12 -11.44
CA SER A 245 2.89 -0.42 -10.53
C SER A 245 2.95 1.08 -10.84
N LEU A 246 3.00 1.44 -12.13
CA LEU A 246 2.99 2.82 -12.59
C LEU A 246 1.67 3.52 -12.27
N GLU A 247 0.54 2.83 -12.44
CA GLU A 247 -0.78 3.34 -12.08
C GLU A 247 -0.89 3.61 -10.58
N LEU A 248 -0.39 2.71 -9.72
CA LEU A 248 -0.38 2.92 -8.27
C LEU A 248 0.54 4.09 -7.89
N ILE A 249 1.70 4.23 -8.54
CA ILE A 249 2.57 5.40 -8.36
C ILE A 249 1.85 6.68 -8.77
N LYS A 250 1.13 6.67 -9.90
CA LYS A 250 0.31 7.80 -10.34
C LYS A 250 -0.78 8.13 -9.33
N VAL A 251 -1.48 7.13 -8.78
CA VAL A 251 -2.48 7.33 -7.70
C VAL A 251 -1.83 8.03 -6.51
N ILE A 252 -0.63 7.61 -6.08
CA ILE A 252 0.09 8.26 -4.99
C ILE A 252 0.41 9.72 -5.33
N MET A 253 0.86 10.00 -6.55
CA MET A 253 1.21 11.36 -6.97
C MET A 253 0.01 12.29 -7.11
N ASP A 254 -1.07 11.80 -7.70
CA ASP A 254 -2.30 12.59 -7.94
C ASP A 254 -3.01 12.93 -6.62
N ASN A 255 -2.88 12.05 -5.62
CA ASN A 255 -3.45 12.26 -4.28
C ASN A 255 -2.45 12.85 -3.29
N GLY A 256 -1.18 13.02 -3.69
CA GLY A 256 -0.12 13.49 -2.82
C GLY A 256 -0.11 15.01 -2.67
N GLY A 257 -0.26 15.49 -1.45
CA GLY A 257 0.01 16.83 -0.96
C GLY A 257 1.49 17.19 -0.85
N GLN A 258 1.77 18.31 -0.19
CA GLN A 258 3.05 18.99 -0.30
C GLN A 258 4.20 18.23 0.35
N ILE A 259 3.97 17.44 1.41
CA ILE A 259 5.02 16.65 2.06
C ILE A 259 5.60 15.61 1.10
N TRP A 260 4.74 14.96 0.33
CA TRP A 260 5.16 14.01 -0.70
C TRP A 260 5.93 14.70 -1.82
N ARG A 261 5.47 15.88 -2.24
CA ARG A 261 6.12 16.66 -3.30
C ARG A 261 7.43 17.30 -2.87
N THR A 262 7.60 17.71 -1.61
CA THR A 262 8.77 18.48 -1.12
C THR A 262 9.95 17.58 -0.75
N ASN A 263 9.75 16.28 -0.55
CA ASN A 263 10.85 15.30 -0.39
C ASN A 263 11.49 14.95 -1.76
N GLU A 264 11.69 15.99 -2.56
CA GLU A 264 11.96 16.00 -3.99
C GLU A 264 13.17 15.14 -4.36
N ARG A 265 14.23 15.10 -3.56
CA ARG A 265 15.43 14.35 -3.98
C ARG A 265 15.22 12.84 -4.07
N GLN A 266 14.34 12.25 -3.26
CA GLN A 266 14.07 10.81 -3.33
C GLN A 266 12.90 10.49 -4.26
N VAL A 267 11.84 11.31 -4.24
CA VAL A 267 10.74 11.16 -5.19
C VAL A 267 11.24 11.43 -6.61
N ILE A 268 11.91 12.56 -6.89
CA ILE A 268 12.48 12.88 -8.21
C ILE A 268 13.56 11.90 -8.63
N LYS A 269 14.44 11.39 -7.75
CA LYS A 269 15.40 10.34 -8.18
C LYS A 269 14.68 9.08 -8.64
N ASN A 270 13.69 8.60 -7.89
CA ASN A 270 12.94 7.40 -8.28
C ASN A 270 12.02 7.68 -9.48
N LEU A 271 11.41 8.87 -9.57
CA LEU A 271 10.51 9.25 -10.66
C LEU A 271 11.23 9.63 -11.95
N SER A 272 12.40 10.28 -11.87
CA SER A 272 13.25 10.60 -13.03
C SER A 272 13.80 9.32 -13.64
N ILE A 273 14.11 8.30 -12.84
CA ILE A 273 14.43 6.98 -13.35
C ILE A 273 13.21 6.35 -14.06
N VAL A 274 12.01 6.45 -13.46
CA VAL A 274 10.78 5.93 -14.08
C VAL A 274 10.41 6.67 -15.37
N LEU A 275 10.53 8.00 -15.41
CA LEU A 275 10.21 8.84 -16.58
C LEU A 275 11.26 8.72 -17.69
N ASN A 276 12.55 8.70 -17.37
CA ASN A 276 13.61 8.48 -18.38
C ASN A 276 13.47 7.12 -19.09
N LEU A 277 12.85 6.14 -18.45
CA LEU A 277 12.58 4.82 -19.04
C LEU A 277 11.29 4.78 -19.86
N ILE A 278 10.36 5.71 -19.64
CA ILE A 278 9.14 5.87 -20.46
C ILE A 278 9.46 6.64 -21.74
N ASP A 279 10.33 7.66 -21.67
CA ASP A 279 10.68 8.49 -22.84
C ASP A 279 11.77 7.87 -23.73
N HIS A 280 12.59 6.94 -23.22
CA HIS A 280 13.64 6.26 -23.98
C HIS A 280 13.63 4.74 -23.80
N PRO A 281 12.71 4.00 -24.45
CA PRO A 281 12.66 2.54 -24.35
C PRO A 281 13.83 1.79 -25.02
N VAL A 282 14.72 2.46 -25.77
CA VAL A 282 15.67 1.80 -26.70
C VAL A 282 17.16 2.17 -26.52
N THR A 283 17.55 3.11 -25.66
CA THR A 283 18.96 3.58 -25.62
C THR A 283 19.70 3.32 -24.32
N ILE A 284 19.54 2.12 -23.75
CA ILE A 284 20.50 1.57 -22.77
C ILE A 284 20.87 0.14 -23.22
N PHE A 285 21.37 0.04 -24.44
CA PHE A 285 22.23 -1.04 -24.90
C PHE A 285 23.27 -0.40 -25.81
N ASP A 286 24.30 0.17 -25.19
CA ASP A 286 25.69 0.17 -25.64
C ASP A 286 26.59 0.38 -24.41
#